data_AF-A0A6I9RFM5-F1
#
_entry.id   AF-A0A6I9RFM5-F1
#
_cell.length_a   1.000
_cell.length_b   1.000
_cell.length_c   1.000
_cell.angle_alpha   90.00
_cell.angle_beta   90.00
_cell.angle_gamma   90.00
#
_symmetry.space_group_name_H-M   'P 1'
#
loop_
_entity.id
_entity.type
_entity.pdbx_description
1 polymer ?
#
loop_
_entity_poly.entity_id
_entity_poly.type
_entity_poly.pdbx_seq_one_letter_code
_entity_poly.pdbx_strand_id
1 'polypeptide(L)'
;MSSVSLKGLGVLLLLVFLVLCSTFDVCDGRRGKHWRQKKAPASSLAQKKGKGKIGGSHHNGGGGQSSPKPSPKLGPGEGCPVATQAVMFNVLDFGAKGDGVSDDTKAFEAAWAAACKVEASTMVVPAEFQFLVGPISFSGPFCQPNIVFQLDGTIIAPTSSTAWGSGLLQWLEFTKLRGITIQGSGTIEGRGSIWWTGSESDVDPINARLSAKMPQIKPTALRFYGSYNVTVTGITIQNSPQCHLKFDYCEAVQVFNMTISSPGDSPNTDGIHLQNSIDVSIHHTDLGCGDDCISIQTGCSNVYIHNVNCGPGHGISIGGLGKDNTKACVSNITVRDVNMHNTMTGVRIKTWQGGSGSVQSIRFANIKVSEVQTPIIIDQFYCDRRSCKNQTAAVALSSIAYENIKGTFTVKPVHFACSDSMPCSDISLTEVELEPLQEQYHMYEPFCWQVYGELYTPTVPPIFCLQTGKPTSNRIQSDHDSC
;
A
#
# COMPACT_ATOMS: atom_id res chain seq x y z
N MET A 1 -50.04 62.28 8.16
CA MET A 1 -48.88 62.05 9.05
C MET A 1 -49.25 60.92 9.99
N SER A 2 -49.01 59.68 9.56
CA SER A 2 -49.33 58.48 10.34
C SER A 2 -48.06 58.03 11.04
N SER A 3 -48.09 57.98 12.37
CA SER A 3 -46.95 57.68 13.22
C SER A 3 -46.53 56.21 13.03
N VAL A 4 -45.34 56.02 12.45
CA VAL A 4 -44.69 54.71 12.42
C VAL A 4 -44.17 54.44 13.83
N SER A 5 -44.77 53.43 14.49
CA SER A 5 -44.40 53.02 15.84
C SER A 5 -42.93 52.59 15.91
N LEU A 6 -42.17 53.22 16.82
CA LEU A 6 -40.76 52.91 17.10
C LEU A 6 -40.52 51.42 17.42
N LYS A 7 -41.57 50.70 17.88
CA LYS A 7 -41.51 49.27 18.17
C LYS A 7 -41.45 48.40 16.90
N GLY A 8 -41.99 48.88 15.78
CA GLY A 8 -41.95 48.16 14.49
C GLY A 8 -40.58 48.22 13.82
N LEU A 9 -39.86 49.34 13.98
CA LEU A 9 -38.51 49.52 13.42
C LEU A 9 -37.48 48.62 14.13
N GLY A 10 -37.60 48.45 15.45
CA GLY A 10 -36.72 47.59 16.23
C GLY A 10 -36.84 46.11 15.86
N VAL A 11 -38.07 45.63 15.61
CA VAL A 11 -38.30 44.23 15.20
C VAL A 11 -37.79 43.99 13.77
N LEU A 12 -37.95 44.97 12.87
CA LEU A 12 -37.44 44.86 11.50
C LEU A 12 -35.90 44.84 11.46
N LEU A 13 -35.24 45.68 12.26
CA LEU A 13 -33.79 45.68 12.40
C LEU A 13 -33.26 44.37 13.02
N LEU A 14 -33.96 43.80 14.00
CA LEU A 14 -33.58 42.52 14.61
C LEU A 14 -33.74 41.34 13.63
N LEU A 15 -34.78 41.35 12.79
CA LEU A 15 -34.98 40.36 11.73
C LEU A 15 -33.94 40.48 10.61
N VAL A 16 -33.58 41.71 10.21
CA VAL A 16 -32.52 41.94 9.22
C VAL A 16 -31.16 41.51 9.77
N PHE A 17 -30.89 41.74 11.06
CA PHE A 17 -29.66 41.27 11.71
C PHE A 17 -29.62 39.73 11.83
N LEU A 18 -30.74 39.07 12.10
CA LEU A 18 -30.84 37.60 12.12
C LEU A 18 -30.70 36.98 10.72
N VAL A 19 -31.20 37.65 9.68
CA VAL A 19 -31.02 37.23 8.27
C VAL A 19 -29.58 37.45 7.80
N LEU A 20 -28.92 38.55 8.19
CA LEU A 20 -27.50 38.80 7.90
C LEU A 20 -26.56 37.87 8.69
N CYS A 21 -26.93 37.48 9.92
CA CYS A 21 -26.19 36.50 10.71
C CYS A 21 -26.40 35.04 10.23
N SER A 22 -27.43 34.76 9.42
CA SER A 22 -27.64 33.44 8.81
C SER A 22 -27.02 33.29 7.42
N THR A 23 -26.38 34.34 6.90
CA THR A 23 -25.59 34.32 5.66
C THR A 23 -24.08 34.35 5.89
N PHE A 24 -23.61 34.14 7.13
CA PHE A 24 -22.20 33.84 7.38
C PHE A 24 -21.97 32.33 7.21
N ASP A 25 -21.31 31.97 6.11
CA ASP A 25 -20.70 30.66 5.90
C ASP A 25 -19.59 30.42 6.95
N VAL A 26 -20.00 29.87 8.09
CA VAL A 26 -19.12 29.21 9.04
C VAL A 26 -19.76 27.86 9.35
N CYS A 27 -18.98 26.80 9.15
CA CYS A 27 -19.32 25.37 9.27
C CYS A 27 -19.79 24.67 7.99
N ASP A 28 -18.88 24.45 7.03
CA ASP A 28 -18.99 23.28 6.13
C ASP A 28 -17.70 22.44 6.03
N GLY A 29 -16.92 22.39 7.13
CA GLY A 29 -15.77 21.48 7.26
C GLY A 29 -16.13 20.08 7.81
N ARG A 30 -17.40 19.83 8.17
CA ARG A 30 -17.83 18.63 8.92
C ARG A 30 -18.69 17.65 8.13
N ARG A 31 -18.93 17.88 6.84
CA ARG A 31 -19.66 16.95 5.96
C ARG A 31 -18.72 16.31 4.94
N GLY A 32 -18.00 15.27 5.38
CA GLY A 32 -17.47 14.27 4.46
C GLY A 32 -18.65 13.58 3.75
N LYS A 33 -18.96 13.99 2.53
CA LYS A 33 -19.87 13.23 1.66
C LYS A 33 -19.09 12.04 1.11
N HIS A 34 -19.44 10.85 1.62
CA HIS A 34 -18.88 9.56 1.21
C HIS A 34 -19.17 9.26 -0.26
N TRP A 35 -18.12 8.83 -0.97
CA TRP A 35 -18.17 8.38 -2.36
C TRP A 35 -18.50 6.88 -2.40
N ARG A 36 -19.68 6.53 -2.91
CA ARG A 36 -19.99 5.16 -3.36
C ARG A 36 -19.93 5.13 -4.89
N GLN A 37 -19.12 4.23 -5.45
CA GLN A 37 -19.09 3.96 -6.89
C GLN A 37 -20.46 3.42 -7.36
N LYS A 38 -21.03 4.04 -8.40
CA LYS A 38 -22.02 3.38 -9.26
C LYS A 38 -21.28 2.78 -10.46
N LYS A 39 -21.48 1.48 -10.71
CA LYS A 39 -20.91 0.74 -11.85
C LYS A 39 -21.43 1.30 -13.17
N ALA A 40 -20.51 1.59 -14.10
CA ALA A 40 -20.79 1.72 -15.52
C ALA A 40 -19.75 0.88 -16.31
N PRO A 41 -20.13 0.26 -17.45
CA PRO A 41 -19.32 -0.77 -18.10
C PRO A 41 -18.23 -0.16 -19.00
N ALA A 42 -17.03 -0.74 -18.95
CA ALA A 42 -15.92 -0.40 -19.83
C ALA A 42 -16.08 -1.07 -21.20
N SER A 43 -15.88 -0.29 -22.27
CA SER A 43 -15.75 -0.80 -23.64
C SER A 43 -14.27 -0.73 -24.05
N SER A 44 -13.75 -1.83 -24.61
CA SER A 44 -12.36 -1.99 -25.02
C SER A 44 -12.17 -1.64 -26.50
N LEU A 45 -11.14 -0.85 -26.81
CA LEU A 45 -10.67 -0.63 -28.18
C LEU A 45 -9.19 -0.97 -28.27
N ALA A 46 -8.91 -2.13 -28.88
CA ALA A 46 -7.57 -2.59 -29.22
C ALA A 46 -7.14 -2.02 -30.59
N GLN A 47 -5.92 -1.47 -30.68
CA GLN A 47 -5.30 -1.11 -31.96
C GLN A 47 -4.13 -2.03 -32.34
N LYS A 48 -4.13 -2.37 -33.63
CA LYS A 48 -3.33 -3.36 -34.36
C LYS A 48 -1.86 -2.95 -34.55
N LYS A 49 -0.95 -3.92 -34.42
CA LYS A 49 0.43 -3.87 -34.95
C LYS A 49 0.47 -4.11 -36.46
N GLY A 50 1.18 -3.25 -37.19
CA GLY A 50 1.52 -3.41 -38.61
C GLY A 50 2.79 -4.25 -38.82
N LYS A 51 2.76 -5.11 -39.84
CA LYS A 51 3.90 -5.87 -40.37
C LYS A 51 4.64 -5.05 -41.42
N GLY A 52 5.97 -5.03 -41.35
CA GLY A 52 6.87 -4.63 -42.43
C GLY A 52 7.95 -5.69 -42.61
N LYS A 53 8.26 -6.03 -43.86
CA LYS A 53 9.07 -7.19 -44.29
C LYS A 53 10.15 -6.69 -45.25
N ILE A 54 11.26 -7.43 -45.30
CA ILE A 54 12.26 -7.59 -46.40
C ILE A 54 13.53 -6.75 -46.33
N GLY A 55 14.67 -7.45 -46.49
CA GLY A 55 15.90 -6.92 -47.10
C GLY A 55 17.16 -7.67 -46.65
N GLY A 56 17.58 -8.70 -47.40
CA GLY A 56 18.86 -9.37 -47.19
C GLY A 56 20.00 -8.75 -48.01
N SER A 57 21.24 -8.96 -47.58
CA SER A 57 22.41 -9.07 -48.47
C SER A 57 23.58 -9.73 -47.75
N HIS A 58 24.19 -10.69 -48.43
CA HIS A 58 25.48 -11.29 -48.11
C HIS A 58 26.63 -10.30 -48.31
N HIS A 59 27.69 -10.42 -47.51
CA HIS A 59 29.07 -10.29 -47.99
C HIS A 59 30.03 -11.11 -47.11
N ASN A 60 31.07 -11.59 -47.77
CA ASN A 60 31.99 -12.65 -47.38
C ASN A 60 33.40 -12.04 -47.25
N GLY A 61 34.25 -12.61 -46.39
CA GLY A 61 35.67 -12.28 -46.21
C GLY A 61 36.01 -12.17 -44.72
N GLY A 62 36.94 -12.91 -44.12
CA GLY A 62 38.06 -13.67 -44.66
C GLY A 62 39.35 -13.16 -44.01
N GLY A 63 39.91 -13.94 -43.07
CA GLY A 63 41.32 -13.85 -42.70
C GLY A 63 41.63 -13.52 -41.22
N GLY A 64 42.51 -14.33 -40.62
CA GLY A 64 43.42 -13.89 -39.55
C GLY A 64 43.41 -14.71 -38.26
N GLN A 65 44.08 -15.86 -38.27
CA GLN A 65 44.53 -16.56 -37.06
C GLN A 65 45.68 -15.80 -36.39
N SER A 66 45.68 -15.75 -35.04
CA SER A 66 46.90 -15.63 -34.25
C SER A 66 46.75 -16.36 -32.92
N SER A 67 47.51 -17.43 -32.74
CA SER A 67 47.62 -18.22 -31.51
C SER A 67 48.51 -17.52 -30.47
N PRO A 68 48.17 -17.52 -29.17
CA PRO A 68 49.13 -17.19 -28.12
C PRO A 68 49.89 -18.42 -27.60
N LYS A 69 51.16 -18.19 -27.24
CA LYS A 69 52.12 -19.11 -26.58
C LYS A 69 51.62 -19.66 -25.22
N PRO A 70 52.18 -20.78 -24.74
CA PRO A 70 51.73 -21.46 -23.52
C PRO A 70 52.19 -20.75 -22.23
N SER A 71 51.30 -20.73 -21.24
CA SER A 71 51.55 -20.21 -19.88
C SER A 71 52.40 -21.17 -19.02
N PRO A 72 53.14 -20.67 -18.01
CA PRO A 72 53.97 -21.51 -17.14
C PRO A 72 53.14 -22.35 -16.16
N LYS A 73 53.68 -23.52 -15.78
CA LYS A 73 53.09 -24.43 -14.78
C LYS A 73 53.03 -23.78 -13.39
N LEU A 74 51.83 -23.70 -12.81
CA LEU A 74 51.59 -23.39 -11.40
C LEU A 74 51.75 -24.66 -10.55
N GLY A 75 52.49 -24.56 -9.44
CA GLY A 75 52.57 -25.59 -8.40
C GLY A 75 51.26 -25.73 -7.61
N PRO A 76 51.19 -26.66 -6.63
CA PRO A 76 49.97 -26.94 -5.90
C PRO A 76 49.62 -25.77 -4.97
N GLY A 77 48.76 -24.87 -5.47
CA GLY A 77 48.17 -23.77 -4.71
C GLY A 77 47.05 -24.27 -3.81
N GLU A 78 47.03 -23.71 -2.61
CA GLU A 78 46.09 -23.91 -1.52
C GLU A 78 44.63 -23.98 -1.99
N GLY A 79 43.87 -24.89 -1.37
CA GLY A 79 42.51 -25.23 -1.77
C GLY A 79 41.60 -24.03 -1.88
N CYS A 80 40.85 -23.97 -2.99
CA CYS A 80 39.66 -23.13 -3.11
C CYS A 80 38.78 -23.34 -1.86
N PRO A 81 38.15 -22.27 -1.31
CA PRO A 81 37.06 -22.47 -0.38
C PRO A 81 36.02 -23.36 -1.06
N VAL A 82 35.78 -24.53 -0.47
CA VAL A 82 34.75 -25.46 -0.91
C VAL A 82 33.46 -24.66 -0.94
N ALA A 83 32.88 -24.49 -2.13
CA ALA A 83 31.53 -23.96 -2.25
C ALA A 83 30.64 -24.85 -1.37
N THR A 84 30.12 -24.31 -0.27
CA THR A 84 29.17 -25.02 0.57
C THR A 84 28.00 -25.38 -0.32
N GLN A 85 27.86 -26.66 -0.61
CA GLN A 85 26.80 -27.17 -1.47
C GLN A 85 25.47 -26.76 -0.84
N ALA A 86 24.69 -25.93 -1.54
CA ALA A 86 23.43 -25.43 -1.03
C ALA A 86 22.53 -26.62 -0.66
N VAL A 87 22.16 -26.73 0.62
CA VAL A 87 21.34 -27.85 1.10
C VAL A 87 19.89 -27.55 0.74
N MET A 88 19.35 -28.32 -0.20
CA MET A 88 18.01 -28.13 -0.75
C MET A 88 17.01 -29.10 -0.15
N PHE A 89 15.81 -28.62 0.15
CA PHE A 89 14.68 -29.36 0.67
C PHE A 89 13.47 -29.12 -0.24
N ASN A 90 13.28 -29.98 -1.24
CA ASN A 90 12.16 -29.89 -2.17
C ASN A 90 10.90 -30.47 -1.53
N VAL A 91 9.78 -29.73 -1.55
CA VAL A 91 8.50 -30.16 -0.95
C VAL A 91 8.01 -31.52 -1.49
N LEU A 92 8.37 -31.88 -2.73
CA LEU A 92 8.03 -33.19 -3.31
C LEU A 92 8.71 -34.34 -2.57
N ASP A 93 9.94 -34.16 -2.08
CA ASP A 93 10.68 -35.17 -1.31
C ASP A 93 10.05 -35.42 0.06
N PHE A 94 9.18 -34.51 0.51
CA PHE A 94 8.41 -34.60 1.75
C PHE A 94 6.95 -35.03 1.52
N GLY A 95 6.63 -35.49 0.30
CA GLY A 95 5.35 -36.11 -0.03
C GLY A 95 4.30 -35.19 -0.63
N ALA A 96 4.64 -33.94 -0.96
CA ALA A 96 3.74 -33.05 -1.68
C ALA A 96 3.36 -33.65 -3.04
N LYS A 97 2.11 -33.50 -3.44
CA LYS A 97 1.57 -33.96 -4.72
C LYS A 97 1.70 -32.91 -5.81
N GLY A 98 1.48 -31.64 -5.48
CA GLY A 98 1.61 -30.55 -6.45
C GLY A 98 0.58 -30.61 -7.59
N ASP A 99 -0.59 -31.22 -7.35
CA ASP A 99 -1.68 -31.41 -8.32
C ASP A 99 -2.79 -30.34 -8.23
N GLY A 100 -2.67 -29.39 -7.30
CA GLY A 100 -3.61 -28.31 -7.03
C GLY A 100 -4.87 -28.73 -6.28
N VAL A 101 -4.98 -29.99 -5.86
CA VAL A 101 -6.20 -30.58 -5.27
C VAL A 101 -5.92 -31.28 -3.95
N SER A 102 -4.82 -32.04 -3.87
CA SER A 102 -4.37 -32.73 -2.68
C SER A 102 -3.82 -31.72 -1.66
N ASP A 103 -4.18 -31.88 -0.39
CA ASP A 103 -3.66 -31.02 0.68
C ASP A 103 -2.16 -31.32 0.93
N ASP A 104 -1.32 -30.37 0.52
CA ASP A 104 0.14 -30.45 0.59
C ASP A 104 0.71 -29.81 1.88
N THR A 105 -0.14 -29.31 2.78
CA THR A 105 0.29 -28.57 3.98
C THR A 105 1.29 -29.35 4.83
N LYS A 106 1.06 -30.66 5.04
CA LYS A 106 1.96 -31.51 5.84
C LYS A 106 3.33 -31.72 5.20
N ALA A 107 3.41 -31.74 3.88
CA ALA A 107 4.69 -31.82 3.19
C ALA A 107 5.47 -30.51 3.34
N PHE A 108 4.79 -29.35 3.28
CA PHE A 108 5.40 -28.04 3.53
C PHE A 108 5.90 -27.91 4.97
N GLU A 109 5.11 -28.33 5.96
CA GLU A 109 5.52 -28.35 7.37
C GLU A 109 6.80 -29.19 7.57
N ALA A 110 6.86 -30.38 6.95
CA ALA A 110 7.99 -31.29 7.09
C ALA A 110 9.25 -30.78 6.38
N ALA A 111 9.12 -30.25 5.16
CA ALA A 111 10.21 -29.64 4.42
C ALA A 111 10.79 -28.43 5.17
N TRP A 112 9.93 -27.56 5.72
CA TRP A 112 10.36 -26.44 6.53
C TRP A 112 11.09 -26.90 7.80
N ALA A 113 10.56 -27.89 8.52
CA ALA A 113 11.21 -28.41 9.73
C ALA A 113 12.60 -29.00 9.46
N ALA A 114 12.84 -29.50 8.25
CA ALA A 114 14.17 -29.96 7.83
C ALA A 114 15.09 -28.78 7.45
N ALA A 115 14.61 -27.85 6.61
CA ALA A 115 15.34 -26.66 6.20
C ALA A 115 15.77 -25.78 7.38
N CYS A 116 14.86 -25.59 8.34
CA CYS A 116 15.05 -24.81 9.57
C CYS A 116 16.29 -25.23 10.37
N LYS A 117 16.75 -26.48 10.27
CA LYS A 117 17.89 -27.00 11.04
C LYS A 117 19.24 -26.69 10.41
N VAL A 118 19.26 -26.17 9.18
CA VAL A 118 20.47 -25.99 8.37
C VAL A 118 20.59 -24.53 7.98
N GLU A 119 21.74 -23.94 8.32
CA GLU A 119 22.08 -22.56 7.94
C GLU A 119 22.15 -22.42 6.42
N ALA A 120 21.63 -21.31 5.91
CA ALA A 120 21.62 -21.01 4.47
C ALA A 120 21.00 -22.13 3.61
N SER A 121 20.06 -22.89 4.17
CA SER A 121 19.34 -23.91 3.43
C SER A 121 18.35 -23.30 2.44
N THR A 122 17.93 -24.08 1.45
CA THR A 122 16.91 -23.68 0.49
C THR A 122 15.73 -24.64 0.56
N MET A 123 14.54 -24.16 0.92
CA MET A 123 13.28 -24.89 0.74
C MET A 123 12.75 -24.59 -0.66
N VAL A 124 12.48 -25.62 -1.46
CA VAL A 124 12.11 -25.48 -2.88
C VAL A 124 10.65 -25.86 -3.10
N VAL A 125 9.89 -24.93 -3.70
CA VAL A 125 8.55 -25.13 -4.25
C VAL A 125 8.69 -25.11 -5.78
N PRO A 126 8.79 -26.27 -6.43
CA PRO A 126 9.25 -26.37 -7.82
C PRO A 126 8.24 -25.83 -8.84
N ALA A 127 8.76 -25.32 -9.95
CA ALA A 127 7.98 -24.90 -11.12
C ALA A 127 7.09 -26.03 -11.66
N GLU A 128 6.07 -25.67 -12.44
CA GLU A 128 5.10 -26.58 -13.08
C GLU A 128 4.09 -27.27 -12.13
N PHE A 129 4.33 -27.22 -10.82
CA PHE A 129 3.43 -27.78 -9.80
C PHE A 129 2.51 -26.72 -9.17
N GLN A 130 1.35 -27.17 -8.72
CA GLN A 130 0.38 -26.37 -7.98
C GLN A 130 0.12 -27.03 -6.61
N PHE A 131 0.40 -26.35 -5.52
CA PHE A 131 0.30 -26.91 -4.17
C PHE A 131 -0.90 -26.30 -3.45
N LEU A 132 -1.90 -27.12 -3.12
CA LEU A 132 -2.98 -26.68 -2.25
C LEU A 132 -2.47 -26.69 -0.81
N VAL A 133 -2.24 -25.51 -0.24
CA VAL A 133 -1.65 -25.37 1.10
C VAL A 133 -2.61 -24.59 1.98
N GLY A 134 -3.02 -25.19 3.09
CA GLY A 134 -3.82 -24.54 4.12
C GLY A 134 -3.06 -23.49 4.92
N PRO A 135 -3.71 -22.87 5.90
CA PRO A 135 -3.05 -21.97 6.84
C PRO A 135 -1.85 -22.62 7.51
N ILE A 136 -0.68 -21.99 7.40
CA ILE A 136 0.60 -22.53 7.88
C ILE A 136 1.49 -21.42 8.42
N SER A 137 2.27 -21.75 9.45
CA SER A 137 3.26 -20.85 10.05
C SER A 137 4.67 -21.47 9.98
N PHE A 138 5.55 -20.81 9.24
CA PHE A 138 6.98 -21.08 9.12
C PHE A 138 7.72 -20.37 10.26
N SER A 139 7.77 -21.05 11.41
CA SER A 139 8.29 -20.49 12.67
C SER A 139 9.82 -20.55 12.76
N GLY A 140 10.44 -19.41 13.07
CA GLY A 140 11.88 -19.17 13.10
C GLY A 140 12.64 -19.13 14.45
N PRO A 141 12.02 -19.12 15.67
CA PRO A 141 12.79 -18.96 16.92
C PRO A 141 13.92 -19.95 17.15
N PHE A 142 13.85 -21.14 16.54
CA PHE A 142 14.85 -22.20 16.63
C PHE A 142 15.50 -22.54 15.28
N CYS A 143 15.27 -21.72 14.25
CA CYS A 143 15.86 -21.94 12.94
C CYS A 143 17.26 -21.35 12.83
N GLN A 144 18.09 -22.01 12.04
CA GLN A 144 19.32 -21.44 11.53
C GLN A 144 19.00 -20.26 10.58
N PRO A 145 19.90 -19.27 10.47
CA PRO A 145 19.64 -18.07 9.69
C PRO A 145 19.79 -18.30 8.18
N ASN A 146 19.42 -17.28 7.42
CA ASN A 146 19.68 -17.16 5.98
C ASN A 146 18.97 -18.19 5.09
N ILE A 147 17.86 -18.76 5.57
CA ILE A 147 17.04 -19.70 4.80
C ILE A 147 16.50 -19.01 3.55
N VAL A 148 16.55 -19.70 2.43
CA VAL A 148 15.92 -19.30 1.17
C VAL A 148 14.65 -20.12 0.97
N PHE A 149 13.53 -19.45 0.76
CA PHE A 149 12.29 -20.06 0.29
C PHE A 149 12.17 -19.80 -1.21
N GLN A 150 12.57 -20.79 -2.01
CA GLN A 150 12.57 -20.75 -3.46
C GLN A 150 11.17 -21.14 -3.97
N LEU A 151 10.38 -20.14 -4.37
CA LEU A 151 9.02 -20.28 -4.90
C LEU A 151 9.03 -20.13 -6.43
N ASP A 152 9.02 -21.26 -7.14
CA ASP A 152 8.92 -21.30 -8.60
C ASP A 152 7.59 -21.90 -9.10
N GLY A 153 6.92 -22.69 -8.27
CA GLY A 153 5.56 -23.20 -8.52
C GLY A 153 4.46 -22.25 -8.06
N THR A 154 3.24 -22.79 -7.97
CA THR A 154 2.09 -22.03 -7.45
C THR A 154 1.65 -22.60 -6.11
N ILE A 155 1.48 -21.75 -5.09
CA ILE A 155 0.80 -22.09 -3.84
C ILE A 155 -0.63 -21.56 -3.93
N ILE A 156 -1.63 -22.41 -3.67
CA ILE A 156 -3.05 -22.11 -3.86
C ILE A 156 -3.80 -22.23 -2.53
N ALA A 157 -4.64 -21.25 -2.23
CA ALA A 157 -5.45 -21.21 -1.02
C ALA A 157 -6.65 -22.19 -1.07
N PRO A 158 -7.02 -22.83 0.06
CA PRO A 158 -8.24 -23.60 0.15
C PRO A 158 -9.49 -22.73 0.06
N THR A 159 -10.50 -23.23 -0.64
CA THR A 159 -11.81 -22.56 -0.76
C THR A 159 -12.90 -23.12 0.14
N SER A 160 -12.58 -24.15 0.94
CA SER A 160 -13.49 -24.68 1.96
C SER A 160 -13.30 -23.94 3.27
N SER A 161 -14.39 -23.48 3.89
CA SER A 161 -14.35 -22.83 5.20
C SER A 161 -13.75 -23.72 6.30
N THR A 162 -13.84 -25.05 6.17
CA THR A 162 -13.26 -26.01 7.13
C THR A 162 -11.75 -25.82 7.31
N ALA A 163 -11.03 -25.49 6.24
CA ALA A 163 -9.58 -25.28 6.29
C ALA A 163 -9.19 -24.03 7.11
N TRP A 164 -10.12 -23.10 7.31
CA TRP A 164 -9.90 -21.82 7.98
C TRP A 164 -10.45 -21.77 9.41
N GLY A 165 -11.10 -22.86 9.86
CA GLY A 165 -11.70 -22.94 11.20
C GLY A 165 -12.67 -21.78 11.48
N SER A 166 -12.49 -21.10 12.62
CA SER A 166 -13.27 -19.91 12.99
C SER A 166 -12.82 -18.61 12.30
N GLY A 167 -11.81 -18.66 11.44
CA GLY A 167 -11.15 -17.51 10.85
C GLY A 167 -9.75 -17.30 11.43
N LEU A 168 -8.80 -16.99 10.54
CA LEU A 168 -7.40 -16.74 10.86
C LEU A 168 -6.97 -15.41 10.25
N LEU A 169 -6.02 -14.74 10.90
CA LEU A 169 -5.53 -13.43 10.46
C LEU A 169 -4.58 -13.53 9.27
N GLN A 170 -3.98 -14.70 9.04
CA GLN A 170 -3.03 -14.93 7.96
C GLN A 170 -3.15 -16.35 7.40
N TRP A 171 -2.74 -16.48 6.14
CA TRP A 171 -2.65 -17.74 5.42
C TRP A 171 -1.23 -18.32 5.51
N LEU A 172 -0.25 -17.67 4.89
CA LEU A 172 1.16 -18.05 4.95
C LEU A 172 1.88 -17.09 5.89
N GLU A 173 2.39 -17.60 7.02
CA GLU A 173 3.12 -16.79 8.00
C GLU A 173 4.59 -17.18 8.07
N PHE A 174 5.47 -16.18 8.03
CA PHE A 174 6.90 -16.32 8.32
C PHE A 174 7.19 -15.52 9.58
N THR A 175 7.54 -16.20 10.68
CA THR A 175 7.57 -15.55 12.00
C THR A 175 8.89 -15.75 12.72
N LYS A 176 9.46 -14.66 13.23
CA LYS A 176 10.69 -14.63 14.05
C LYS A 176 11.90 -15.23 13.34
N LEU A 177 12.10 -14.89 12.07
CA LEU A 177 13.21 -15.36 11.25
C LEU A 177 14.35 -14.34 11.17
N ARG A 178 15.54 -14.83 10.81
CA ARG A 178 16.74 -14.02 10.62
C ARG A 178 17.32 -14.31 9.23
N GLY A 179 17.35 -13.31 8.36
CA GLY A 179 17.93 -13.45 7.02
C GLY A 179 17.07 -14.22 6.01
N ILE A 180 15.76 -14.36 6.25
CA ILE A 180 14.87 -15.11 5.34
C ILE A 180 14.75 -14.40 3.99
N THR A 181 14.93 -15.15 2.91
CA THR A 181 14.71 -14.68 1.54
C THR A 181 13.59 -15.50 0.90
N ILE A 182 12.50 -14.85 0.47
CA ILE A 182 11.52 -15.44 -0.44
C ILE A 182 11.83 -14.95 -1.84
N GLN A 183 12.11 -15.88 -2.76
CA GLN A 183 12.48 -15.56 -4.13
C GLN A 183 11.93 -16.58 -5.12
N GLY A 184 12.01 -16.27 -6.40
CA GLY A 184 11.66 -17.17 -7.50
C GLY A 184 10.73 -16.52 -8.50
N SER A 185 10.09 -17.31 -9.35
CA SER A 185 9.17 -16.85 -10.38
C SER A 185 7.71 -17.30 -10.17
N GLY A 186 7.47 -17.96 -9.05
CA GLY A 186 6.21 -18.60 -8.71
C GLY A 186 5.13 -17.64 -8.21
N THR A 187 3.97 -18.21 -7.92
CA THR A 187 2.74 -17.46 -7.61
C THR A 187 2.12 -17.91 -6.28
N ILE A 188 1.66 -16.95 -5.49
CA ILE A 188 0.76 -17.16 -4.36
C ILE A 188 -0.65 -16.76 -4.81
N GLU A 189 -1.53 -17.74 -4.99
CA GLU A 189 -2.92 -17.58 -5.47
C GLU A 189 -3.91 -17.70 -4.31
N GLY A 190 -4.41 -16.56 -3.83
CA GLY A 190 -5.25 -16.47 -2.62
C GLY A 190 -6.72 -16.83 -2.80
N ARG A 191 -7.21 -17.00 -4.04
CA ARG A 191 -8.61 -17.30 -4.41
C ARG A 191 -9.62 -16.40 -3.70
N GLY A 192 -9.29 -15.12 -3.55
CA GLY A 192 -9.96 -14.13 -2.73
C GLY A 192 -11.43 -13.88 -3.06
N SER A 193 -11.89 -14.19 -4.28
CA SER A 193 -13.27 -13.92 -4.72
C SER A 193 -14.35 -14.50 -3.80
N ILE A 194 -14.11 -15.66 -3.20
CA ILE A 194 -15.05 -16.29 -2.25
C ILE A 194 -15.15 -15.54 -0.92
N TRP A 195 -14.15 -14.73 -0.59
CA TRP A 195 -14.09 -13.90 0.61
C TRP A 195 -14.67 -12.51 0.39
N TRP A 196 -14.72 -12.05 -0.86
CA TRP A 196 -15.24 -10.74 -1.22
C TRP A 196 -16.77 -10.72 -1.31
N THR A 197 -17.39 -11.87 -1.57
CA THR A 197 -18.85 -12.04 -1.54
C THR A 197 -19.37 -12.00 -0.10
N GLY A 198 -19.99 -10.88 0.30
CA GLY A 198 -20.61 -10.75 1.63
C GLY A 198 -20.29 -9.48 2.40
N SER A 199 -19.74 -8.43 1.77
CA SER A 199 -19.84 -7.07 2.35
C SER A 199 -21.31 -6.76 2.59
N GLU A 200 -21.62 -6.24 3.78
CA GLU A 200 -22.94 -6.20 4.47
C GLU A 200 -24.18 -5.71 3.69
N SER A 201 -24.08 -5.30 2.42
CA SER A 201 -25.17 -4.72 1.65
C SER A 201 -25.91 -5.63 0.66
N ASP A 202 -25.41 -6.83 0.33
CA ASP A 202 -25.92 -7.56 -0.85
C ASP A 202 -26.17 -9.06 -0.61
N VAL A 203 -27.04 -9.41 0.34
CA VAL A 203 -27.48 -10.82 0.47
C VAL A 203 -29.00 -10.94 0.49
N ASP A 204 -29.52 -11.50 -0.61
CA ASP A 204 -30.83 -12.15 -0.66
C ASP A 204 -30.83 -13.35 0.32
N PRO A 205 -31.74 -13.39 1.32
CA PRO A 205 -31.75 -14.41 2.38
C PRO A 205 -31.83 -15.86 1.91
N ILE A 206 -32.25 -16.11 0.67
CA ILE A 206 -32.61 -17.45 0.19
C ILE A 206 -31.38 -18.26 -0.25
N ASN A 207 -30.33 -17.63 -0.79
CA ASN A 207 -29.13 -18.32 -1.28
C ASN A 207 -28.04 -18.57 -0.21
N ALA A 208 -28.15 -17.96 0.96
CA ALA A 208 -27.16 -18.06 2.04
C ALA A 208 -27.16 -19.42 2.77
N ARG A 209 -28.16 -20.28 2.54
CA ARG A 209 -28.38 -21.52 3.31
C ARG A 209 -27.70 -22.77 2.74
N LEU A 210 -27.09 -22.71 1.57
CA LEU A 210 -26.61 -23.92 0.84
C LEU A 210 -25.10 -23.97 0.60
N SER A 211 -24.34 -22.94 0.98
CA SER A 211 -22.87 -22.96 0.93
C SER A 211 -22.29 -22.68 2.33
N ALA A 212 -21.28 -23.45 2.74
CA ALA A 212 -20.57 -23.18 3.97
C ALA A 212 -19.85 -21.82 3.81
N LYS A 213 -20.41 -20.77 4.42
CA LYS A 213 -19.90 -19.40 4.32
C LYS A 213 -18.46 -19.34 4.85
N MET A 214 -17.60 -18.59 4.16
CA MET A 214 -16.25 -18.30 4.66
C MET A 214 -16.32 -17.53 5.99
N PRO A 215 -15.32 -17.70 6.89
CA PRO A 215 -15.24 -16.91 8.11
C PRO A 215 -15.27 -15.40 7.83
N GLN A 216 -15.76 -14.61 8.80
CA GLN A 216 -15.81 -13.15 8.66
C GLN A 216 -14.41 -12.50 8.68
N ILE A 217 -13.46 -13.13 9.37
CA ILE A 217 -12.07 -12.69 9.41
C ILE A 217 -11.40 -13.16 8.11
N LYS A 218 -11.08 -12.20 7.23
CA LYS A 218 -10.35 -12.46 6.00
C LYS A 218 -8.85 -12.54 6.31
N PRO A 219 -8.13 -13.58 5.86
CA PRO A 219 -6.71 -13.71 6.11
C PRO A 219 -5.88 -12.84 5.16
N THR A 220 -4.78 -12.30 5.65
CA THR A 220 -3.68 -11.81 4.81
C THR A 220 -3.00 -12.99 4.11
N ALA A 221 -2.69 -12.87 2.81
CA ALA A 221 -2.09 -13.98 2.05
C ALA A 221 -0.69 -14.35 2.55
N LEU A 222 0.23 -13.39 2.61
CA LEU A 222 1.59 -13.57 3.09
C LEU A 222 1.92 -12.56 4.19
N ARG A 223 2.31 -13.05 5.37
CA ARG A 223 2.66 -12.20 6.52
C ARG A 223 4.04 -12.56 7.06
N PHE A 224 4.85 -11.53 7.29
CA PHE A 224 6.04 -11.59 8.13
C PHE A 224 5.74 -10.97 9.49
N TYR A 225 6.17 -11.65 10.55
CA TYR A 225 6.04 -11.17 11.92
C TYR A 225 7.36 -11.28 12.67
N GLY A 226 7.81 -10.21 13.34
CA GLY A 226 8.95 -10.28 14.26
C GLY A 226 10.28 -10.68 13.60
N SER A 227 10.45 -10.47 12.30
CA SER A 227 11.58 -11.00 11.52
C SER A 227 12.59 -9.91 11.16
N TYR A 228 13.86 -10.26 11.09
CA TYR A 228 14.97 -9.35 10.81
C TYR A 228 15.70 -9.75 9.52
N ASN A 229 16.09 -8.77 8.72
CA ASN A 229 16.75 -8.95 7.43
C ASN A 229 15.92 -9.84 6.49
N VAL A 230 14.76 -9.30 6.08
CA VAL A 230 13.79 -10.02 5.24
C VAL A 230 13.91 -9.55 3.80
N THR A 231 14.03 -10.48 2.85
CA THR A 231 13.98 -10.18 1.42
C THR A 231 12.80 -10.89 0.76
N VAL A 232 12.03 -10.16 -0.05
CA VAL A 232 10.98 -10.71 -0.92
C VAL A 232 11.20 -10.23 -2.34
N THR A 233 11.35 -11.14 -3.30
CA THR A 233 11.62 -10.76 -4.70
C THR A 233 11.11 -11.75 -5.74
N GLY A 234 10.84 -11.28 -6.95
CA GLY A 234 10.56 -12.10 -8.14
C GLY A 234 9.16 -12.72 -8.21
N ILE A 235 8.52 -12.95 -7.07
CA ILE A 235 7.26 -13.68 -6.98
C ILE A 235 6.04 -12.82 -7.36
N THR A 236 4.93 -13.50 -7.67
CA THR A 236 3.61 -12.88 -7.82
C THR A 236 2.71 -13.25 -6.64
N ILE A 237 1.98 -12.28 -6.08
CA ILE A 237 0.89 -12.54 -5.12
C ILE A 237 -0.40 -12.01 -5.72
N GLN A 238 -1.41 -12.86 -5.89
CA GLN A 238 -2.64 -12.49 -6.56
C GLN A 238 -3.89 -12.98 -5.82
N ASN A 239 -4.99 -12.26 -6.06
CA ASN A 239 -6.31 -12.58 -5.53
C ASN A 239 -6.31 -12.81 -4.01
N SER A 240 -5.63 -11.95 -3.24
CA SER A 240 -5.60 -12.12 -1.79
C SER A 240 -7.00 -11.94 -1.16
N PRO A 241 -7.39 -12.73 -0.15
CA PRO A 241 -8.62 -12.49 0.60
C PRO A 241 -8.69 -11.11 1.27
N GLN A 242 -7.54 -10.60 1.71
CA GLN A 242 -7.35 -9.28 2.33
C GLN A 242 -6.01 -8.71 1.81
N CYS A 243 -5.10 -8.28 2.68
CA CYS A 243 -3.77 -7.80 2.29
C CYS A 243 -2.97 -8.91 1.57
N HIS A 244 -2.17 -8.55 0.58
CA HIS A 244 -1.33 -9.49 -0.16
C HIS A 244 -0.05 -9.80 0.61
N LEU A 245 0.70 -8.77 0.99
CA LEU A 245 1.94 -8.87 1.74
C LEU A 245 1.91 -7.96 2.96
N LYS A 246 2.15 -8.51 4.15
CA LYS A 246 2.20 -7.74 5.40
C LYS A 246 3.50 -7.95 6.15
N PHE A 247 4.07 -6.86 6.66
CA PHE A 247 5.19 -6.87 7.61
C PHE A 247 4.73 -6.26 8.94
N ASP A 248 4.97 -6.96 10.03
CA ASP A 248 4.62 -6.52 11.37
C ASP A 248 5.78 -6.82 12.33
N TYR A 249 6.29 -5.80 13.04
CA TYR A 249 7.49 -5.93 13.88
C TYR A 249 8.71 -6.45 13.10
N CYS A 250 8.94 -5.95 11.89
CA CYS A 250 10.08 -6.37 11.06
C CYS A 250 11.15 -5.27 10.96
N GLU A 251 12.41 -5.65 10.77
CA GLU A 251 13.53 -4.73 10.61
C GLU A 251 14.41 -5.17 9.44
N ALA A 252 14.98 -4.20 8.72
CA ALA A 252 15.79 -4.43 7.52
C ALA A 252 15.01 -5.23 6.46
N VAL A 253 13.93 -4.65 5.96
CA VAL A 253 13.05 -5.29 4.97
C VAL A 253 13.40 -4.80 3.57
N GLN A 254 13.53 -5.72 2.61
CA GLN A 254 13.71 -5.43 1.20
C GLN A 254 12.64 -6.15 0.37
N VAL A 255 11.93 -5.39 -0.46
CA VAL A 255 10.92 -5.92 -1.38
C VAL A 255 11.17 -5.38 -2.78
N PHE A 256 11.42 -6.25 -3.76
CA PHE A 256 11.71 -5.78 -5.10
C PHE A 256 11.43 -6.76 -6.23
N ASN A 257 11.21 -6.25 -7.45
CA ASN A 257 10.96 -7.07 -8.65
C ASN A 257 9.79 -8.05 -8.44
N MET A 258 8.73 -7.64 -7.74
CA MET A 258 7.57 -8.50 -7.51
C MET A 258 6.31 -7.92 -8.18
N THR A 259 5.26 -8.73 -8.24
CA THR A 259 3.96 -8.31 -8.78
C THR A 259 2.84 -8.62 -7.80
N ILE A 260 1.95 -7.66 -7.60
CA ILE A 260 0.68 -7.84 -6.88
C ILE A 260 -0.47 -7.58 -7.84
N SER A 261 -1.43 -8.50 -7.90
CA SER A 261 -2.54 -8.42 -8.84
C SER A 261 -3.85 -8.94 -8.24
N SER A 262 -4.80 -8.03 -8.04
CA SER A 262 -6.21 -8.32 -7.75
C SER A 262 -7.12 -7.31 -8.48
N PRO A 263 -8.41 -7.63 -8.69
CA PRO A 263 -9.37 -6.69 -9.25
C PRO A 263 -9.41 -5.36 -8.49
N GLY A 264 -9.59 -4.24 -9.20
CA GLY A 264 -9.68 -2.92 -8.56
C GLY A 264 -10.88 -2.73 -7.63
N ASP A 265 -11.85 -3.65 -7.65
CA ASP A 265 -13.02 -3.68 -6.77
C ASP A 265 -12.95 -4.76 -5.67
N SER A 266 -11.79 -5.40 -5.46
CA SER A 266 -11.60 -6.36 -4.37
C SER A 266 -11.44 -5.66 -3.00
N PRO A 267 -12.38 -5.84 -2.05
CA PRO A 267 -12.44 -5.03 -0.84
C PRO A 267 -11.30 -5.33 0.15
N ASN A 268 -10.63 -4.28 0.61
CA ASN A 268 -9.57 -4.33 1.64
C ASN A 268 -8.38 -5.21 1.26
N THR A 269 -7.99 -5.13 -0.01
CA THR A 269 -6.92 -5.94 -0.58
C THR A 269 -5.60 -5.19 -0.72
N ASP A 270 -5.13 -4.55 0.35
CA ASP A 270 -3.86 -3.80 0.34
C ASP A 270 -2.74 -4.61 -0.34
N GLY A 271 -1.89 -3.96 -1.12
CA GLY A 271 -0.73 -4.60 -1.73
C GLY A 271 0.32 -4.96 -0.68
N ILE A 272 1.09 -3.96 -0.26
CA ILE A 272 2.09 -4.10 0.81
C ILE A 272 1.63 -3.31 2.04
N HIS A 273 1.50 -3.99 3.16
CA HIS A 273 1.05 -3.39 4.42
C HIS A 273 2.18 -3.43 5.46
N LEU A 274 2.67 -2.26 5.88
CA LEU A 274 3.73 -2.11 6.87
C LEU A 274 3.15 -1.69 8.22
N GLN A 275 3.57 -2.35 9.28
CA GLN A 275 3.22 -1.99 10.65
C GLN A 275 4.41 -2.27 11.57
N ASN A 276 4.69 -1.39 12.54
CA ASN A 276 5.79 -1.57 13.51
C ASN A 276 7.13 -1.97 12.87
N SER A 277 7.42 -1.50 11.65
CA SER A 277 8.55 -2.00 10.87
C SER A 277 9.50 -0.87 10.49
N ILE A 278 10.79 -1.10 10.70
CA ILE A 278 11.84 -0.10 10.52
C ILE A 278 12.86 -0.53 9.45
N ASP A 279 13.50 0.45 8.82
CA ASP A 279 14.49 0.23 7.76
C ASP A 279 13.92 -0.63 6.62
N VAL A 280 12.96 -0.07 5.88
CA VAL A 280 12.23 -0.76 4.82
C VAL A 280 12.54 -0.15 3.47
N SER A 281 12.90 -0.99 2.49
CA SER A 281 13.09 -0.61 1.09
C SER A 281 12.12 -1.37 0.19
N ILE A 282 11.33 -0.66 -0.62
CA ILE A 282 10.39 -1.25 -1.59
C ILE A 282 10.66 -0.63 -2.95
N HIS A 283 11.01 -1.43 -3.95
CA HIS A 283 11.29 -0.89 -5.28
C HIS A 283 11.11 -1.80 -6.47
N HIS A 284 10.94 -1.23 -7.66
CA HIS A 284 10.83 -1.98 -8.92
C HIS A 284 9.70 -3.02 -8.87
N THR A 285 8.52 -2.59 -8.42
CA THR A 285 7.37 -3.48 -8.16
C THR A 285 6.11 -2.94 -8.81
N ASP A 286 5.28 -3.84 -9.32
CA ASP A 286 3.97 -3.54 -9.93
C ASP A 286 2.83 -3.95 -8.98
N LEU A 287 1.96 -3.00 -8.64
CA LEU A 287 0.93 -3.16 -7.62
C LEU A 287 -0.45 -2.80 -8.18
N GLY A 288 -1.31 -3.80 -8.37
CA GLY A 288 -2.73 -3.63 -8.70
C GLY A 288 -3.61 -4.35 -7.69
N CYS A 289 -4.50 -3.63 -7.02
CA CYS A 289 -5.43 -4.20 -6.04
C CYS A 289 -6.67 -3.32 -5.85
N GLY A 290 -7.55 -3.68 -4.92
CA GLY A 290 -8.76 -2.92 -4.61
C GLY A 290 -8.67 -2.02 -3.38
N ASP A 291 -7.48 -1.86 -2.78
CA ASP A 291 -7.23 -0.92 -1.68
C ASP A 291 -5.84 -0.27 -1.81
N ASP A 292 -5.19 0.15 -0.74
CA ASP A 292 -3.88 0.80 -0.77
C ASP A 292 -2.82 -0.08 -1.47
N CYS A 293 -2.13 0.44 -2.49
CA CYS A 293 -0.98 -0.24 -3.08
C CYS A 293 0.08 -0.49 -2.00
N ILE A 294 0.38 0.54 -1.21
CA ILE A 294 1.24 0.45 -0.04
C ILE A 294 0.57 1.21 1.12
N SER A 295 0.42 0.54 2.26
CA SER A 295 -0.14 1.09 3.49
C SER A 295 0.94 1.12 4.58
N ILE A 296 1.19 2.29 5.18
CA ILE A 296 2.21 2.50 6.22
C ILE A 296 1.49 2.86 7.52
N GLN A 297 1.54 1.94 8.49
CA GLN A 297 0.89 2.11 9.79
C GLN A 297 1.87 2.61 10.86
N THR A 298 1.36 2.78 12.07
CA THR A 298 2.15 3.20 13.23
C THR A 298 3.35 2.29 13.51
N GLY A 299 4.39 2.85 14.12
CA GLY A 299 5.62 2.18 14.49
C GLY A 299 6.58 1.99 13.32
N CYS A 300 6.31 2.64 12.17
CA CYS A 300 7.19 2.59 11.00
C CYS A 300 8.14 3.78 10.94
N SER A 301 9.41 3.53 10.65
CA SER A 301 10.39 4.56 10.37
C SER A 301 11.43 4.12 9.35
N ASN A 302 12.09 5.10 8.70
CA ASN A 302 13.11 4.85 7.68
C ASN A 302 12.58 3.97 6.54
N VAL A 303 11.48 4.41 5.90
CA VAL A 303 10.86 3.69 4.79
C VAL A 303 11.19 4.41 3.49
N TYR A 304 11.79 3.68 2.55
CA TYR A 304 12.17 4.18 1.23
C TYR A 304 11.46 3.38 0.13
N ILE A 305 10.60 4.06 -0.62
CA ILE A 305 9.79 3.47 -1.68
C ILE A 305 10.17 4.15 -3.00
N HIS A 306 10.60 3.38 -4.01
CA HIS A 306 10.92 3.95 -5.32
C HIS A 306 10.73 3.05 -6.53
N ASN A 307 10.53 3.62 -7.72
CA ASN A 307 10.32 2.85 -8.96
C ASN A 307 9.13 1.87 -8.85
N VAL A 308 7.99 2.36 -8.36
CA VAL A 308 6.77 1.55 -8.17
C VAL A 308 5.72 1.98 -9.19
N ASN A 309 5.03 1.00 -9.79
CA ASN A 309 3.79 1.24 -10.51
C ASN A 309 2.62 0.84 -9.61
N CYS A 310 1.70 1.77 -9.37
CA CYS A 310 0.55 1.59 -8.49
C CYS A 310 -0.73 1.86 -9.28
N GLY A 311 -1.63 0.89 -9.35
CA GLY A 311 -2.88 1.04 -10.07
C GLY A 311 -3.41 -0.28 -10.65
N PRO A 312 -4.73 -0.53 -10.56
CA PRO A 312 -5.73 0.23 -9.80
C PRO A 312 -5.56 0.08 -8.26
N GLY A 313 -6.32 0.85 -7.48
CA GLY A 313 -6.31 0.78 -6.00
C GLY A 313 -6.57 2.12 -5.31
N HIS A 314 -6.11 2.29 -4.08
CA HIS A 314 -6.26 3.51 -3.29
C HIS A 314 -4.96 4.36 -3.17
N GLY A 315 -3.90 4.01 -3.89
CA GLY A 315 -2.65 4.78 -3.87
C GLY A 315 -1.66 4.33 -2.78
N ILE A 316 -0.79 5.25 -2.35
CA ILE A 316 0.16 5.01 -1.25
C ILE A 316 -0.28 5.82 -0.05
N SER A 317 -0.61 5.13 1.05
CA SER A 317 -1.22 5.74 2.24
C SER A 317 -0.36 5.57 3.49
N ILE A 318 -0.20 6.65 4.25
CA ILE A 318 0.23 6.62 5.65
C ILE A 318 -1.02 6.68 6.52
N GLY A 319 -1.32 5.61 7.27
CA GLY A 319 -2.48 5.48 8.15
C GLY A 319 -3.60 4.56 7.66
N GLY A 320 -4.76 4.46 8.34
CA GLY A 320 -5.30 5.37 9.35
C GLY A 320 -4.65 5.31 10.73
N LEU A 321 -3.98 6.39 11.13
CA LEU A 321 -3.22 6.47 12.38
C LEU A 321 -4.03 7.01 13.56
N GLY A 322 -3.83 6.46 14.75
CA GLY A 322 -4.42 6.98 15.98
C GLY A 322 -5.86 6.54 16.24
N LYS A 323 -6.28 5.40 15.66
CA LYS A 323 -7.61 4.81 15.90
C LYS A 323 -7.85 4.58 17.39
N ASP A 324 -9.08 4.72 17.86
CA ASP A 324 -9.45 4.45 19.26
C ASP A 324 -8.59 5.23 20.27
N ASN A 325 -8.22 6.47 19.92
CA ASN A 325 -7.41 7.39 20.73
C ASN A 325 -6.01 6.86 21.06
N THR A 326 -5.48 5.95 20.23
CA THR A 326 -4.11 5.44 20.41
C THR A 326 -3.06 6.45 19.95
N LYS A 327 -1.86 6.34 20.52
CA LYS A 327 -0.67 7.03 20.03
C LYS A 327 -0.16 6.38 18.75
N ALA A 328 0.18 7.19 17.75
CA ALA A 328 0.73 6.74 16.48
C ALA A 328 2.01 7.50 16.13
N CYS A 329 3.02 6.76 15.69
CA CYS A 329 4.35 7.27 15.38
C CYS A 329 4.80 6.79 14.01
N VAL A 330 5.06 7.71 13.09
CA VAL A 330 5.63 7.42 11.77
C VAL A 330 6.67 8.49 11.43
N SER A 331 7.86 8.10 10.99
CA SER A 331 8.88 9.11 10.66
C SER A 331 9.81 8.69 9.54
N ASN A 332 10.39 9.68 8.86
CA ASN A 332 11.41 9.47 7.83
C ASN A 332 10.92 8.51 6.72
N ILE A 333 9.90 8.95 5.99
CA ILE A 333 9.32 8.20 4.87
C ILE A 333 9.63 8.95 3.59
N THR A 334 10.24 8.28 2.62
CA THR A 334 10.44 8.83 1.28
C THR A 334 9.80 7.93 0.25
N VAL A 335 8.90 8.49 -0.55
CA VAL A 335 8.24 7.84 -1.69
C VAL A 335 8.60 8.60 -2.93
N ARG A 336 9.25 7.95 -3.90
CA ARG A 336 9.69 8.64 -5.11
C ARG A 336 9.69 7.83 -6.39
N ASP A 337 9.68 8.49 -7.53
CA ASP A 337 9.74 7.82 -8.84
C ASP A 337 8.60 6.79 -8.99
N VAL A 338 7.36 7.22 -8.73
CA VAL A 338 6.16 6.36 -8.73
C VAL A 338 5.24 6.76 -9.88
N ASN A 339 4.72 5.76 -10.60
CA ASN A 339 3.63 5.96 -11.55
C ASN A 339 2.33 5.45 -10.91
N MET A 340 1.35 6.33 -10.78
CA MET A 340 0.02 6.01 -10.26
C MET A 340 -1.01 6.14 -11.36
N HIS A 341 -1.85 5.12 -11.52
CA HIS A 341 -2.88 5.14 -12.55
C HIS A 341 -4.19 4.51 -12.07
N ASN A 342 -5.33 5.11 -12.42
CA ASN A 342 -6.65 4.57 -12.08
C ASN A 342 -6.83 4.27 -10.57
N THR A 343 -6.22 5.08 -9.71
CA THR A 343 -6.36 4.97 -8.25
C THR A 343 -7.37 5.98 -7.70
N MET A 344 -7.99 5.64 -6.56
CA MET A 344 -8.82 6.58 -5.82
C MET A 344 -7.99 7.76 -5.30
N THR A 345 -6.80 7.50 -4.77
CA THR A 345 -5.92 8.56 -4.26
C THR A 345 -4.51 8.37 -4.77
N GLY A 346 -3.72 9.44 -4.79
CA GLY A 346 -2.30 9.35 -5.10
C GLY A 346 -1.49 9.03 -3.85
N VAL A 347 -0.91 10.07 -3.25
CA VAL A 347 -0.25 10.00 -1.94
C VAL A 347 -1.15 10.58 -0.86
N ARG A 348 -1.30 9.84 0.23
CA ARG A 348 -2.33 10.12 1.24
C ARG A 348 -1.80 9.93 2.66
N ILE A 349 -2.17 10.84 3.56
CA ILE A 349 -1.98 10.71 5.01
C ILE A 349 -3.35 10.74 5.67
N LYS A 350 -3.69 9.73 6.48
CA LYS A 350 -4.98 9.61 7.17
C LYS A 350 -4.76 9.43 8.66
N THR A 351 -5.40 10.26 9.48
CA THR A 351 -5.38 10.09 10.93
C THR A 351 -6.80 10.18 11.50
N TRP A 352 -7.05 9.41 12.55
CA TRP A 352 -8.32 9.42 13.27
C TRP A 352 -8.39 10.61 14.22
N GLN A 353 -9.57 11.20 14.34
CA GLN A 353 -9.84 12.14 15.43
C GLN A 353 -9.72 11.43 16.77
N GLY A 354 -9.10 12.09 17.74
CA GLY A 354 -8.84 11.58 19.09
C GLY A 354 -7.47 10.94 19.27
N GLY A 355 -6.77 10.61 18.17
CA GLY A 355 -5.42 10.06 18.19
C GLY A 355 -4.35 11.04 18.69
N SER A 356 -3.14 10.53 18.93
CA SER A 356 -1.98 11.30 19.38
C SER A 356 -0.66 10.78 18.81
N GLY A 357 0.48 11.37 19.20
CA GLY A 357 1.79 11.10 18.61
C GLY A 357 2.08 11.99 17.39
N SER A 358 2.96 11.53 16.50
CA SER A 358 3.46 12.35 15.39
C SER A 358 3.71 11.56 14.09
N VAL A 359 3.51 12.25 12.97
CA VAL A 359 4.02 11.87 11.65
C VAL A 359 4.91 12.99 11.15
N GLN A 360 6.18 12.69 10.88
CA GLN A 360 7.13 13.73 10.49
C GLN A 360 8.19 13.26 9.49
N SER A 361 8.80 14.22 8.80
CA SER A 361 9.87 13.98 7.82
C SER A 361 9.41 13.05 6.70
N ILE A 362 8.38 13.48 5.98
CA ILE A 362 7.78 12.75 4.87
C ILE A 362 8.13 13.46 3.56
N ARG A 363 8.56 12.70 2.55
CA ARG A 363 8.86 13.22 1.22
C ARG A 363 8.19 12.40 0.15
N PHE A 364 7.33 13.05 -0.63
CA PHE A 364 6.71 12.51 -1.84
C PHE A 364 7.32 13.22 -3.04
N ALA A 365 8.09 12.53 -3.88
CA ALA A 365 8.88 13.17 -4.93
C ALA A 365 8.78 12.46 -6.30
N ASN A 366 8.73 13.18 -7.43
CA ASN A 366 8.72 12.58 -8.77
C ASN A 366 7.58 11.56 -8.95
N ILE A 367 6.33 11.99 -8.74
CA ILE A 367 5.16 11.12 -8.84
C ILE A 367 4.36 11.52 -10.08
N LYS A 368 4.13 10.55 -10.97
CA LYS A 368 3.26 10.72 -12.12
C LYS A 368 1.88 10.15 -11.80
N VAL A 369 0.84 10.94 -11.96
CA VAL A 369 -0.55 10.51 -11.75
C VAL A 369 -1.29 10.50 -13.08
N SER A 370 -2.05 9.45 -13.35
CA SER A 370 -2.90 9.33 -14.54
C SER A 370 -4.28 8.87 -14.12
N GLU A 371 -5.30 9.71 -14.37
CA GLU A 371 -6.68 9.39 -14.04
C GLU A 371 -6.91 9.06 -12.55
N VAL A 372 -6.13 9.70 -11.67
CA VAL A 372 -6.24 9.54 -10.21
C VAL A 372 -7.36 10.43 -9.68
N GLN A 373 -8.25 9.93 -8.82
CA GLN A 373 -9.38 10.78 -8.37
C GLN A 373 -8.89 11.97 -7.53
N THR A 374 -8.05 11.73 -6.53
CA THR A 374 -7.43 12.80 -5.72
C THR A 374 -5.95 12.54 -5.46
N PRO A 375 -5.04 13.18 -6.21
CA PRO A 375 -3.60 12.93 -6.15
C PRO A 375 -2.94 13.17 -4.79
N ILE A 376 -3.31 14.22 -4.07
CA ILE A 376 -2.64 14.61 -2.81
C ILE A 376 -3.68 14.77 -1.71
N ILE A 377 -3.52 14.03 -0.61
CA ILE A 377 -4.46 14.06 0.52
C ILE A 377 -3.75 14.09 1.87
N ILE A 378 -4.19 14.99 2.74
CA ILE A 378 -4.07 14.87 4.20
C ILE A 378 -5.49 14.93 4.77
N ASP A 379 -5.87 13.93 5.55
CA ASP A 379 -7.17 13.86 6.23
C ASP A 379 -6.99 13.46 7.70
N GLN A 380 -7.06 14.44 8.60
CA GLN A 380 -7.04 14.22 10.05
C GLN A 380 -8.45 13.96 10.64
N PHE A 381 -9.48 13.85 9.79
CA PHE A 381 -10.87 13.60 10.16
C PHE A 381 -11.34 12.22 9.71
N TYR A 382 -10.41 11.28 9.54
CA TYR A 382 -10.71 9.96 8.98
C TYR A 382 -11.78 9.23 9.79
N CYS A 383 -12.77 8.69 9.08
CA CYS A 383 -13.94 8.04 9.65
C CYS A 383 -14.44 6.91 8.73
N ASP A 384 -14.49 5.68 9.25
CA ASP A 384 -14.98 4.49 8.52
C ASP A 384 -16.50 4.30 8.61
N ARG A 385 -17.19 5.18 9.33
CA ARG A 385 -18.65 5.17 9.53
C ARG A 385 -19.32 6.34 8.84
N ARG A 386 -20.65 6.27 8.73
CA ARG A 386 -21.46 7.39 8.23
C ARG A 386 -21.29 8.66 9.05
N SER A 387 -21.02 8.52 10.35
CA SER A 387 -20.74 9.65 11.26
C SER A 387 -19.84 9.18 12.39
N CYS A 388 -18.75 9.91 12.64
CA CYS A 388 -17.92 9.75 13.82
C CYS A 388 -18.20 10.91 14.79
N LYS A 389 -18.01 10.67 16.09
CA LYS A 389 -18.07 11.75 17.08
C LYS A 389 -16.85 12.63 16.88
N ASN A 390 -17.05 13.94 16.87
CA ASN A 390 -15.94 14.88 16.85
C ASN A 390 -15.10 14.70 18.11
N GLN A 391 -13.79 14.59 17.92
CA GLN A 391 -12.81 14.60 19.00
C GLN A 391 -11.77 15.68 18.70
N THR A 392 -11.25 16.30 19.77
CA THR A 392 -10.33 17.44 19.65
C THR A 392 -8.91 16.99 19.41
N ALA A 393 -8.43 15.92 20.05
CA ALA A 393 -7.06 15.44 19.87
C ALA A 393 -6.84 14.93 18.43
N ALA A 394 -5.60 15.05 17.95
CA ALA A 394 -5.18 14.57 16.64
C ALA A 394 -3.68 14.26 16.66
N VAL A 395 -3.25 13.36 15.79
CA VAL A 395 -1.82 13.06 15.57
C VAL A 395 -1.15 14.29 14.95
N ALA A 396 -0.03 14.76 15.49
CA ALA A 396 0.69 15.91 14.93
C ALA A 396 1.30 15.57 13.56
N LEU A 397 1.16 16.45 12.57
CA LEU A 397 1.70 16.27 11.22
C LEU A 397 2.65 17.43 10.89
N SER A 398 3.92 17.14 10.62
CA SER A 398 4.91 18.18 10.31
C SER A 398 5.97 17.74 9.30
N SER A 399 6.63 18.70 8.65
CA SER A 399 7.76 18.43 7.73
C SER A 399 7.40 17.43 6.63
N ILE A 400 6.39 17.80 5.82
CA ILE A 400 5.88 16.97 4.72
C ILE A 400 6.13 17.71 3.40
N ALA A 401 6.94 17.12 2.53
CA ALA A 401 7.29 17.67 1.23
C ALA A 401 6.59 16.93 0.09
N TYR A 402 6.01 17.70 -0.82
CA TYR A 402 5.45 17.23 -2.09
C TYR A 402 6.21 17.90 -3.24
N GLU A 403 6.93 17.11 -4.02
CA GLU A 403 7.90 17.58 -5.00
C GLU A 403 7.67 16.92 -6.36
N ASN A 404 7.54 17.70 -7.43
CA ASN A 404 7.41 17.18 -8.80
C ASN A 404 6.31 16.11 -8.92
N ILE A 405 5.08 16.49 -8.57
CA ILE A 405 3.88 15.64 -8.69
C ILE A 405 3.07 16.13 -9.87
N LYS A 406 3.01 15.32 -10.94
CA LYS A 406 2.49 15.77 -12.23
C LYS A 406 1.53 14.78 -12.88
N GLY A 407 0.57 15.29 -13.65
CA GLY A 407 -0.29 14.48 -14.52
C GLY A 407 -1.77 14.80 -14.35
N THR A 408 -2.65 13.79 -14.42
CA THR A 408 -4.11 14.03 -14.52
C THR A 408 -4.91 13.54 -13.32
N PHE A 409 -5.99 14.27 -13.01
CA PHE A 409 -6.94 13.91 -11.96
C PHE A 409 -8.41 13.98 -12.40
N THR A 410 -9.31 13.32 -11.66
CA THR A 410 -10.74 13.23 -12.03
C THR A 410 -11.73 13.78 -11.00
N VAL A 411 -11.31 14.07 -9.75
CA VAL A 411 -12.20 14.66 -8.72
C VAL A 411 -11.65 15.97 -8.14
N LYS A 412 -10.47 15.95 -7.54
CA LYS A 412 -9.87 17.11 -6.86
C LYS A 412 -8.34 17.02 -6.91
N PRO A 413 -7.60 18.11 -7.13
CA PRO A 413 -6.14 18.05 -7.21
C PRO A 413 -5.49 17.81 -5.84
N VAL A 414 -5.93 18.54 -4.82
CA VAL A 414 -5.36 18.53 -3.46
C VAL A 414 -6.46 18.66 -2.40
N HIS A 415 -6.35 17.85 -1.34
CA HIS A 415 -7.22 17.92 -0.17
C HIS A 415 -6.42 17.88 1.13
N PHE A 416 -6.27 19.02 1.79
CA PHE A 416 -5.65 19.14 3.11
C PHE A 416 -6.70 19.49 4.16
N ALA A 417 -7.08 18.52 4.98
CA ALA A 417 -8.00 18.68 6.09
C ALA A 417 -7.29 18.39 7.41
N CYS A 418 -6.75 19.44 8.05
CA CYS A 418 -6.00 19.33 9.30
C CYS A 418 -6.82 19.77 10.52
N SER A 419 -6.43 19.36 11.72
CA SER A 419 -7.15 19.65 12.97
C SER A 419 -6.98 21.10 13.40
N ASP A 420 -8.04 21.73 13.92
CA ASP A 420 -7.95 23.05 14.56
C ASP A 420 -7.03 23.05 15.79
N SER A 421 -6.97 21.91 16.50
CA SER A 421 -6.18 21.79 17.73
C SER A 421 -4.73 21.36 17.48
N MET A 422 -4.47 20.81 16.29
CA MET A 422 -3.18 20.33 15.85
C MET A 422 -3.01 20.57 14.33
N PRO A 423 -2.88 21.85 13.91
CA PRO A 423 -2.70 22.19 12.50
C PRO A 423 -1.49 21.49 11.90
N CYS A 424 -1.56 21.16 10.61
CA CYS A 424 -0.40 20.66 9.88
C CYS A 424 0.62 21.79 9.70
N SER A 425 1.89 21.54 9.96
CA SER A 425 2.96 22.54 9.85
C SER A 425 4.10 22.10 8.94
N ASP A 426 4.88 23.05 8.45
CA ASP A 426 6.06 22.79 7.61
C ASP A 426 5.74 21.89 6.40
N ILE A 427 4.58 22.17 5.76
CA ILE A 427 4.20 21.55 4.50
C ILE A 427 4.88 22.29 3.35
N SER A 428 5.51 21.58 2.42
CA SER A 428 6.10 22.22 1.23
C SER A 428 5.55 21.65 -0.06
N LEU A 429 5.27 22.55 -1.01
CA LEU A 429 4.84 22.23 -2.37
C LEU A 429 5.85 22.79 -3.36
N THR A 430 6.39 21.90 -4.20
CA THR A 430 7.35 22.24 -5.27
C THR A 430 6.96 21.48 -6.54
N GLU A 431 6.84 22.17 -7.66
CA GLU A 431 6.56 21.62 -9.00
C GLU A 431 5.33 20.69 -9.05
N VAL A 432 4.21 21.10 -8.46
CA VAL A 432 2.94 20.35 -8.53
C VAL A 432 2.11 20.83 -9.71
N GLU A 433 1.91 19.96 -10.71
CA GLU A 433 1.21 20.26 -11.96
C GLU A 433 0.17 19.17 -12.29
N LEU A 434 -1.07 19.41 -11.87
CA LEU A 434 -2.19 18.49 -11.94
C LEU A 434 -3.28 19.05 -12.87
N GLU A 435 -3.61 18.31 -13.92
CA GLU A 435 -4.59 18.70 -14.92
C GLU A 435 -5.89 17.88 -14.77
N PRO A 436 -7.07 18.50 -14.84
CA PRO A 436 -8.33 17.75 -14.82
C PRO A 436 -8.55 17.01 -16.14
N LEU A 437 -8.98 15.74 -16.11
CA LEU A 437 -9.17 14.92 -17.32
C LEU A 437 -10.45 15.28 -18.12
N GLN A 438 -11.53 15.80 -17.51
CA GLN A 438 -12.67 16.48 -18.18
C GLN A 438 -13.78 16.96 -17.20
N GLU A 439 -14.57 17.93 -17.66
CA GLU A 439 -15.39 18.92 -16.91
C GLU A 439 -16.74 18.46 -16.32
N GLN A 440 -17.14 17.19 -16.43
CA GLN A 440 -18.55 16.80 -16.17
C GLN A 440 -18.95 16.66 -14.70
N TYR A 441 -18.00 16.64 -13.74
CA TYR A 441 -18.32 16.55 -12.30
C TYR A 441 -17.33 17.32 -11.40
N HIS A 442 -17.91 18.02 -10.41
CA HIS A 442 -17.39 19.12 -9.58
C HIS A 442 -16.25 18.83 -8.57
N MET A 443 -15.65 19.94 -8.08
CA MET A 443 -14.62 20.16 -7.04
C MET A 443 -13.15 20.26 -7.51
N TYR A 444 -12.93 21.00 -8.62
CA TYR A 444 -11.59 21.31 -9.13
C TYR A 444 -10.75 22.20 -8.22
N GLU A 445 -11.39 22.93 -7.30
CA GLU A 445 -10.64 23.77 -6.37
C GLU A 445 -9.93 22.92 -5.32
N PRO A 446 -8.64 23.20 -5.04
CA PRO A 446 -7.95 22.59 -3.92
C PRO A 446 -8.66 22.94 -2.61
N PHE A 447 -8.60 22.02 -1.65
CA PHE A 447 -9.14 22.26 -0.32
C PHE A 447 -8.00 22.33 0.69
N CYS A 448 -8.04 23.35 1.56
CA CYS A 448 -7.10 23.49 2.65
C CYS A 448 -7.84 23.93 3.91
N TRP A 449 -7.54 23.29 5.03
CA TRP A 449 -8.00 23.67 6.36
C TRP A 449 -6.88 23.43 7.36
N GLN A 450 -6.52 24.46 8.13
CA GLN A 450 -5.49 24.40 9.19
C GLN A 450 -4.15 23.82 8.72
N VAL A 451 -3.70 24.22 7.53
CA VAL A 451 -2.46 23.74 6.93
C VAL A 451 -1.53 24.92 6.66
N TYR A 452 -0.30 24.80 7.16
CA TYR A 452 0.70 25.85 7.18
C TYR A 452 2.00 25.37 6.54
N GLY A 453 2.62 26.21 5.73
CA GLY A 453 3.75 25.80 4.94
C GLY A 453 4.28 26.84 3.96
N GLU A 454 4.97 26.36 2.94
CA GLU A 454 5.56 27.18 1.88
C GLU A 454 5.28 26.59 0.49
N LEU A 455 5.07 27.49 -0.46
CA LEU A 455 4.97 27.18 -1.88
C LEU A 455 6.25 27.66 -2.55
N TYR A 456 7.13 26.75 -2.97
CA TYR A 456 8.43 27.11 -3.55
C TYR A 456 8.37 27.43 -5.04
N THR A 457 7.36 26.91 -5.74
CA THR A 457 7.10 27.22 -7.16
C THR A 457 5.60 27.36 -7.38
N PRO A 458 5.14 28.08 -8.42
CA PRO A 458 3.72 28.05 -8.79
C PRO A 458 3.19 26.61 -8.97
N THR A 459 1.94 26.36 -8.57
CA THR A 459 1.24 25.10 -8.83
C THR A 459 0.22 25.25 -9.94
N VAL A 460 -0.09 24.14 -10.62
CA VAL A 460 -1.23 24.03 -11.53
C VAL A 460 -2.16 22.93 -10.99
N PRO A 461 -3.45 23.22 -10.70
CA PRO A 461 -4.00 24.56 -10.51
C PRO A 461 -3.35 25.28 -9.31
N PRO A 462 -3.52 26.60 -9.18
CA PRO A 462 -3.02 27.35 -8.03
C PRO A 462 -3.61 26.88 -6.69
N ILE A 463 -2.77 26.63 -5.69
CA ILE A 463 -3.18 26.23 -4.32
C ILE A 463 -3.09 27.43 -3.38
N PHE A 464 -3.98 28.42 -3.58
CA PHE A 464 -3.99 29.66 -2.78
C PHE A 464 -4.41 29.46 -1.32
N CYS A 465 -4.98 28.31 -0.98
CA CYS A 465 -5.51 28.03 0.34
C CYS A 465 -4.46 27.56 1.36
N LEU A 466 -3.22 27.29 0.93
CA LEU A 466 -2.11 26.96 1.82
C LEU A 466 -1.67 28.23 2.58
N GLN A 467 -1.70 28.20 3.91
CA GLN A 467 -1.32 29.36 4.71
C GLN A 467 0.20 29.43 4.83
N THR A 468 0.79 30.59 4.54
CA THR A 468 2.25 30.75 4.63
C THR A 468 2.73 30.85 6.08
N GLY A 469 3.82 30.17 6.39
CA GLY A 469 4.49 30.26 7.70
C GLY A 469 4.07 29.14 8.66
N LYS A 470 3.87 29.50 9.93
CA LYS A 470 3.57 28.56 11.03
C LYS A 470 2.24 28.91 11.71
N PRO A 471 1.52 27.93 12.28
CA PRO A 471 0.31 28.21 13.04
C PRO A 471 0.63 29.11 14.24
N THR A 472 -0.24 30.09 14.53
CA THR A 472 -0.10 31.03 15.66
C THR A 472 -0.37 30.40 17.03
N SER A 473 -0.47 29.08 17.11
CA SER A 473 -0.86 28.35 18.31
C SER A 473 0.24 28.39 19.37
N ASN A 474 -0.10 28.88 20.57
CA ASN A 474 0.74 28.82 21.78
C ASN A 474 0.76 27.43 22.44
N ARG A 475 0.24 26.38 21.77
CA ARG A 475 0.19 25.04 22.35
C ARG A 475 1.59 24.44 22.34
N ILE A 476 2.19 24.37 23.53
CA ILE A 476 3.45 23.66 23.76
C ILE A 476 3.20 22.18 23.41
N GLN A 477 3.97 21.66 22.47
CA GLN A 477 3.97 20.25 22.10
C GLN A 477 4.29 19.42 23.35
N SER A 478 3.37 18.55 23.75
CA SER A 478 3.51 17.75 24.98
C SER A 478 4.18 16.41 24.69
N ASP A 479 4.64 15.69 25.71
CA ASP A 479 5.15 14.30 25.57
C ASP A 479 4.12 13.33 24.95
N HIS A 480 2.84 13.72 24.98
CA HIS A 480 1.74 12.99 24.35
C HIS A 480 1.72 13.16 22.82
N ASP A 481 2.31 14.26 22.32
CA ASP A 481 2.34 14.66 20.90
C ASP A 481 3.70 14.36 20.25
N SER A 482 4.66 13.79 21.00
CA SER A 482 5.98 13.39 20.51
C SER A 482 6.10 11.89 20.30
N CYS A 483 7.01 11.50 19.42
CA CYS A 483 7.56 10.15 19.28
C CYS A 483 9.08 10.28 19.49
#